data_AF-A0A7K2Q8Q6-F1
#
_entry.id   AF-A0A7K2Q8Q6-F1
#
_cell.length_a   1.000
_cell.length_b   1.000
_cell.length_c   1.000
_cell.angle_alpha   90.00
_cell.angle_beta   90.00
_cell.angle_gamma   90.00
#
_symmetry.space_group_name_H-M   'P 1'
#
loop_
_entity.id
_entity.type
_entity.pdbx_description
1 polymer ?
#
loop_
_entity_poly.entity_id
_entity_poly.type
_entity_poly.pdbx_seq_one_letter_code
_entity_poly.pdbx_strand_id
1 'polypeptide(L)'
;GFGLLRHLNSRTGPDLAARGIPQIGFNYLGRFPMGGDAPWDAAPGHDFALDDADEGLPMAHAVEVNAAAHEGPHGLTLSATWTWAGNALPGPWVHDLAREWFTMLRAVVTHAGRPDAGGLTPSDVPLAQVSQADLDTFESQLGALL
;
A
#
# COMPACT_ATOMS: atom_id res chain seq x y z
N GLY A 1 2.14 10.30 10.65
CA GLY A 1 1.59 11.53 10.02
C GLY A 1 2.54 12.70 10.19
N PHE A 2 2.18 13.89 9.69
CA PHE A 2 3.02 15.10 9.70
C PHE A 2 2.48 16.23 10.63
N GLY A 3 1.69 15.88 11.65
CA GLY A 3 0.98 16.83 12.51
C GLY A 3 1.87 17.89 13.16
N LEU A 4 3.04 17.50 13.68
CA LEU A 4 4.00 18.45 14.26
C LEU A 4 4.50 19.47 13.22
N LEU A 5 4.78 19.03 11.99
CA LEU A 5 5.23 19.90 10.90
C LEU A 5 4.10 20.79 10.38
N ARG A 6 2.84 20.33 10.43
CA ARG A 6 1.67 21.12 10.02
C ARG A 6 1.28 22.17 11.05
N HIS A 7 1.31 21.83 12.33
CA HIS A 7 0.70 22.66 13.39
C HIS A 7 1.72 23.45 14.22
N LEU A 8 2.97 22.97 14.36
CA LEU A 8 3.94 23.57 15.29
C LEU A 8 5.18 24.14 14.60
N ASN A 9 5.34 23.94 13.29
CA ASN A 9 6.48 24.47 12.54
C ASN A 9 6.04 25.66 11.69
N SER A 10 6.52 26.86 12.01
CA SER A 10 6.15 28.09 11.31
C SER A 10 6.61 28.14 9.84
N ARG A 11 7.64 27.37 9.47
CA ARG A 11 8.18 27.32 8.11
C ARG A 11 7.40 26.35 7.23
N THR A 12 7.07 25.16 7.73
CA THR A 12 6.36 24.13 6.93
C THR A 12 4.85 24.16 7.11
N GLY A 13 4.37 24.77 8.19
CA GLY A 13 2.96 24.79 8.58
C GLY A 13 2.03 25.38 7.52
N PRO A 14 2.29 26.58 6.97
CA PRO A 14 1.44 27.18 5.94
C PRO A 14 1.29 26.32 4.68
N ASP A 15 2.40 25.80 4.16
CA ASP A 15 2.42 24.96 2.96
C ASP A 15 1.66 23.65 3.18
N LEU A 16 1.87 23.01 4.33
CA LEU A 16 1.18 21.77 4.68
C LEU A 16 -0.30 22.04 4.96
N ALA A 17 -0.65 23.18 5.56
CA ALA A 17 -2.03 23.58 5.84
C ALA A 17 -2.85 23.76 4.56
N ALA A 18 -2.22 24.30 3.51
CA ALA A 18 -2.81 24.47 2.18
C ALA A 18 -3.04 23.14 1.43
N ARG A 19 -2.41 22.03 1.85
CA ARG A 19 -2.67 20.70 1.29
C ARG A 19 -4.01 20.16 1.81
N GLY A 20 -4.73 19.47 0.93
CA GLY A 20 -5.94 18.73 1.28
C GLY A 20 -5.67 17.67 2.35
N ILE A 21 -6.70 17.35 3.12
CA ILE A 21 -6.65 16.27 4.11
C ILE A 21 -6.73 14.93 3.36
N PRO A 22 -5.79 14.00 3.57
CA PRO A 22 -5.85 12.68 2.95
C PRO A 22 -7.17 11.98 3.28
N GLN A 23 -7.89 11.55 2.24
CA GLN A 23 -9.19 10.88 2.38
C GLN A 23 -9.04 9.37 2.61
N ILE A 24 -7.87 8.81 2.27
CA ILE A 24 -7.59 7.38 2.36
C ILE A 24 -6.34 7.18 3.23
N GLY A 25 -6.47 6.38 4.27
CA GLY A 25 -5.35 5.79 5.01
C GLY A 25 -5.02 4.42 4.42
N PHE A 26 -3.76 4.16 4.14
CA PHE A 26 -3.29 2.84 3.70
C PHE A 26 -2.13 2.40 4.57
N ASN A 27 -2.18 1.15 5.00
CA ASN A 27 -1.14 0.54 5.80
C ASN A 27 -0.94 -0.91 5.35
N TYR A 28 0.32 -1.29 5.13
CA TYR A 28 0.70 -2.68 4.90
C TYR A 28 1.43 -3.19 6.13
N LEU A 29 0.77 -4.09 6.86
CA LEU A 29 1.23 -4.63 8.14
C LEU A 29 2.44 -5.57 7.99
N GLY A 30 2.69 -6.04 6.77
CA GLY A 30 3.78 -6.94 6.45
C GLY A 30 3.32 -8.35 6.15
N ARG A 31 4.18 -9.31 6.48
CA ARG A 31 4.05 -10.73 6.14
C ARG A 31 4.07 -11.53 7.44
N PHE A 32 3.10 -12.42 7.60
CA PHE A 32 2.93 -13.19 8.83
C PHE A 32 2.74 -14.68 8.52
N PRO A 33 3.37 -15.58 9.29
CA PRO A 33 3.06 -17.00 9.23
C PRO A 33 1.63 -17.25 9.75
N MET A 34 0.89 -18.15 9.11
CA MET A 34 -0.38 -18.66 9.62
C MET A 34 -0.23 -20.07 10.20
N GLY A 35 -0.95 -20.33 11.30
CA GLY A 35 -1.16 -21.69 11.80
C GLY A 35 0.03 -22.31 12.52
N GLY A 36 0.91 -21.49 13.08
CA GLY A 36 1.92 -21.95 14.03
C GLY A 36 1.36 -22.03 15.45
N ASP A 37 1.89 -22.97 16.23
CA ASP A 37 1.57 -23.14 17.66
C ASP A 37 2.71 -22.62 18.56
N ALA A 38 3.64 -21.83 18.00
CA ALA A 38 4.76 -21.29 18.79
C ALA A 38 4.27 -20.14 19.69
N PRO A 39 4.93 -19.91 20.84
CA PRO A 39 4.69 -18.70 21.61
C PRO A 39 4.86 -17.47 20.72
N TRP A 40 3.88 -16.55 20.78
CA TRP A 40 3.81 -15.32 19.97
C TRP A 40 3.34 -15.48 18.51
N ASP A 41 2.91 -16.67 18.09
CA ASP A 41 2.20 -16.82 16.81
C ASP A 41 0.79 -16.22 16.86
N ALA A 42 0.27 -15.85 15.68
CA ALA A 42 -1.09 -15.37 15.55
C ALA A 42 -2.10 -16.47 15.93
N ALA A 43 -3.12 -16.10 16.70
CA ALA A 43 -4.14 -17.05 17.13
C ALA A 43 -4.89 -17.64 15.91
N PRO A 44 -5.33 -18.91 15.96
CA PRO A 44 -6.15 -19.49 14.91
C PRO A 44 -7.40 -18.64 14.63
N GLY A 45 -7.59 -18.22 13.38
CA GLY A 45 -8.70 -17.35 12.98
C GLY A 45 -8.50 -15.86 13.25
N HIS A 46 -7.33 -15.43 13.74
CA HIS A 46 -6.98 -14.02 13.85
C HIS A 46 -6.76 -13.43 12.45
N ASP A 47 -7.73 -12.67 11.96
CA ASP A 47 -7.53 -11.75 10.85
C ASP A 47 -6.82 -10.53 11.44
N PHE A 48 -5.70 -10.06 10.87
CA PHE A 48 -5.01 -8.84 11.34
C PHE A 48 -5.83 -7.57 11.06
N ALA A 49 -7.15 -7.69 10.95
CA ALA A 49 -8.07 -6.61 11.14
C ALA A 49 -7.68 -5.90 12.44
N LEU A 50 -7.46 -4.58 12.34
CA LEU A 50 -7.37 -3.77 13.55
C LEU A 50 -8.66 -4.01 14.32
N ASP A 51 -8.54 -4.47 15.57
CA ASP A 51 -9.65 -4.61 16.50
C ASP A 51 -10.60 -3.41 16.39
N ASP A 52 -11.91 -3.67 16.53
CA ASP A 52 -12.98 -2.67 16.47
C ASP A 52 -12.51 -1.37 17.13
N ALA A 53 -12.28 -0.36 16.28
CA ALA A 53 -11.99 0.98 16.77
C ALA A 53 -13.17 1.37 17.68
N ASP A 54 -12.86 1.82 18.90
CA ASP A 54 -13.85 2.35 19.84
C ASP A 54 -14.85 3.25 19.08
N GLU A 55 -16.16 3.00 19.22
CA GLU A 55 -17.20 3.75 18.51
C GLU A 55 -17.12 5.28 18.78
N GLY A 56 -16.48 5.67 19.88
CA GLY A 56 -16.21 7.07 20.22
C GLY A 56 -15.00 7.70 19.52
N LEU A 57 -14.15 6.91 18.85
CA LEU A 57 -12.99 7.40 18.12
C LEU A 57 -13.36 7.81 16.69
N PRO A 58 -13.21 9.10 16.34
CA PRO A 58 -13.45 9.53 14.97
C PRO A 58 -12.38 8.93 14.05
N MET A 59 -12.82 8.43 12.89
CA MET A 59 -11.89 7.96 11.85
C MET A 59 -10.98 9.10 11.40
N ALA A 60 -9.68 8.80 11.22
CA ALA A 60 -8.71 9.78 10.75
C ALA A 60 -8.86 10.05 9.24
N HIS A 61 -9.37 9.06 8.51
CA HIS A 61 -9.62 9.09 7.08
C HIS A 61 -11.04 8.63 6.75
N ALA A 62 -11.56 9.01 5.58
CA ALA A 62 -12.90 8.56 5.16
C ALA A 62 -12.91 7.06 4.84
N VAL A 63 -11.78 6.54 4.35
CA VAL A 63 -11.51 5.11 4.15
C VAL A 63 -10.15 4.77 4.74
N GLU A 64 -10.06 3.67 5.45
CA GLU A 64 -8.82 3.10 5.97
C GLU A 64 -8.66 1.68 5.45
N VAL A 65 -7.48 1.37 4.89
CA VAL A 65 -7.14 0.08 4.31
C VAL A 65 -5.93 -0.48 5.03
N ASN A 66 -6.12 -1.60 5.74
CA ASN A 66 -5.04 -2.34 6.37
C ASN A 66 -4.85 -3.66 5.64
N ALA A 67 -3.69 -3.85 5.02
CA ALA A 67 -3.37 -5.03 4.25
C ALA A 67 -2.29 -5.86 4.95
N ALA A 68 -2.41 -7.18 4.89
CA ALA A 68 -1.44 -8.13 5.43
C ALA A 68 -1.29 -9.31 4.47
N ALA A 69 -0.08 -9.84 4.36
CA ALA A 69 0.17 -11.07 3.63
C ALA A 69 0.37 -12.23 4.61
N HIS A 70 -0.26 -13.36 4.31
CA HIS A 70 -0.33 -14.52 5.18
C HIS A 70 0.32 -15.71 4.50
N GLU A 71 1.33 -16.29 5.14
CA GLU A 71 2.02 -17.48 4.67
C GLU A 71 1.28 -18.72 5.20
N GLY A 72 0.56 -19.40 4.31
CA GLY A 72 -0.19 -20.61 4.63
C GLY A 72 0.26 -21.82 3.82
N PRO A 73 -0.34 -23.01 4.07
CA PRO A 73 0.01 -24.26 3.38
C PRO A 73 -0.14 -24.22 1.84
N HIS A 74 -0.95 -23.29 1.33
CA HIS A 74 -1.21 -23.10 -0.10
C HIS A 74 -0.45 -21.92 -0.72
N GLY A 75 0.48 -21.31 0.04
CA GLY A 75 1.26 -20.17 -0.37
C GLY A 75 0.82 -18.85 0.29
N LEU A 76 1.34 -17.75 -0.24
CA LEU A 76 1.11 -16.41 0.27
C LEU A 76 -0.27 -15.89 -0.14
N THR A 77 -1.09 -15.50 0.83
CA THR A 77 -2.41 -14.89 0.59
C THR A 77 -2.41 -13.45 1.08
N LEU A 78 -2.78 -12.49 0.22
CA LEU A 78 -2.98 -11.10 0.62
C LEU A 78 -4.43 -10.90 1.11
N SER A 79 -4.56 -10.45 2.36
CA SER A 79 -5.82 -9.96 2.94
C SER A 79 -5.78 -8.43 3.05
N ALA A 80 -6.95 -7.80 2.97
CA ALA A 80 -7.09 -6.37 3.23
C ALA A 80 -8.43 -6.07 3.90
N THR A 81 -8.37 -5.41 5.04
CA THR A 81 -9.52 -4.92 5.80
C THR A 81 -9.79 -3.49 5.41
N TRP A 82 -11.04 -3.22 5.01
CA TRP A 82 -11.53 -1.91 4.60
C TRP A 82 -12.49 -1.38 5.65
N THR A 83 -12.12 -0.28 6.31
CA THR A 83 -12.96 0.44 7.27
C THR A 83 -13.33 1.78 6.64
N TRP A 84 -14.59 2.21 6.75
CA TRP A 84 -15.02 3.48 6.14
C TRP A 84 -16.10 4.19 6.94
N ALA A 85 -16.16 5.51 6.77
CA ALA A 85 -17.18 6.35 7.39
C ALA A 85 -18.53 6.18 6.68
N GLY A 86 -19.32 5.18 7.10
CA GLY A 86 -20.58 4.80 6.43
C GLY A 86 -21.62 5.91 6.28
N ASN A 87 -21.62 6.91 7.17
CA ASN A 87 -22.49 8.09 7.05
C ASN A 87 -22.08 9.05 5.92
N ALA A 88 -20.82 9.03 5.52
CA ALA A 88 -20.26 9.90 4.48
C ALA A 88 -20.07 9.17 3.15
N LEU A 89 -19.81 7.85 3.19
CA LEU A 89 -19.51 7.03 2.02
C LEU A 89 -20.45 5.82 1.93
N PRO A 90 -21.24 5.70 0.84
CA PRO A 90 -22.07 4.54 0.61
C PRO A 90 -21.24 3.26 0.50
N GLY A 91 -21.64 2.20 1.22
CA GLY A 91 -20.97 0.90 1.19
C GLY A 91 -20.69 0.35 -0.23
N PRO A 92 -21.63 0.43 -1.19
CA PRO A 92 -21.39 -0.05 -2.56
C PRO A 92 -20.15 0.57 -3.23
N TRP A 93 -19.86 1.85 -2.96
CA TRP A 93 -18.71 2.52 -3.55
C TRP A 93 -17.39 1.99 -3.01
N VAL A 94 -17.33 1.70 -1.70
CA VAL A 94 -16.15 1.12 -1.06
C VAL A 94 -15.94 -0.32 -1.52
N HIS A 95 -17.03 -1.09 -1.68
CA HIS A 95 -16.95 -2.44 -2.24
C HIS A 95 -16.44 -2.45 -3.69
N ASP A 96 -16.90 -1.52 -4.52
CA ASP A 96 -16.41 -1.38 -5.90
C ASP A 96 -14.93 -1.00 -5.92
N LEU A 97 -14.51 -0.05 -5.08
CA LEU A 97 -13.10 0.31 -4.93
C LEU A 97 -12.24 -0.86 -4.49
N ALA A 98 -12.68 -1.65 -3.49
CA ALA A 98 -11.96 -2.83 -3.04
C ALA A 98 -11.81 -3.88 -4.15
N ARG A 99 -12.87 -4.09 -4.95
CA ARG A 99 -12.84 -5.01 -6.09
C ARG A 99 -11.84 -4.54 -7.16
N GLU A 100 -11.91 -3.26 -7.53
CA GLU A 100 -11.01 -2.68 -8.53
C GLU A 100 -9.56 -2.68 -8.08
N TRP A 101 -9.31 -2.44 -6.79
CA TRP A 101 -7.96 -2.55 -6.22
C TRP A 101 -7.37 -3.94 -6.43
N PHE A 102 -8.12 -5.00 -6.12
CA PHE A 102 -7.66 -6.37 -6.39
C PHE A 102 -7.54 -6.68 -7.89
N THR A 103 -8.39 -6.10 -8.74
CA THR A 103 -8.26 -6.23 -10.20
C THR A 103 -6.96 -5.62 -10.70
N MET A 104 -6.62 -4.42 -10.22
CA MET A 104 -5.37 -3.76 -10.56
C MET A 104 -4.15 -4.51 -10.01
N LEU A 105 -4.20 -5.02 -8.78
CA LEU A 105 -3.12 -5.85 -8.24
C LEU A 105 -2.87 -7.11 -9.09
N ARG A 106 -3.94 -7.80 -9.53
CA ARG A 106 -3.80 -8.93 -10.45
C ARG A 106 -3.17 -8.50 -11.77
N ALA A 107 -3.57 -7.36 -12.33
CA ALA A 107 -2.97 -6.83 -13.56
C ALA A 107 -1.47 -6.53 -13.39
N VAL A 108 -1.07 -5.96 -12.25
CA VAL A 108 0.35 -5.74 -11.91
C VAL A 108 1.10 -7.06 -11.81
N VAL A 109 0.54 -8.07 -11.14
CA VAL A 109 1.16 -9.41 -11.05
C VAL A 109 1.29 -10.06 -12.42
N THR A 110 0.26 -9.97 -13.27
CA THR A 110 0.32 -10.47 -14.65
C THR A 110 1.39 -9.75 -15.46
N HIS A 111 1.48 -8.43 -15.33
CA HIS A 111 2.53 -7.65 -15.99
C HIS A 111 3.91 -8.07 -15.51
N ALA A 112 4.15 -8.10 -14.19
CA ALA A 112 5.43 -8.46 -13.58
C ALA A 112 5.87 -9.90 -13.90
N GLY A 113 4.96 -10.80 -14.25
CA GLY A 113 5.28 -12.16 -14.68
C GLY A 113 5.74 -12.27 -16.14
N ARG A 114 5.72 -11.17 -16.93
CA ARG A 114 6.17 -11.21 -18.32
C ARG A 114 7.71 -11.17 -18.40
N PRO A 115 8.34 -11.85 -19.37
CA PRO A 115 9.79 -11.82 -19.54
C PRO A 115 10.37 -10.44 -19.84
N ASP A 116 9.56 -9.54 -20.38
CA ASP A 116 9.90 -8.16 -20.72
C ASP A 116 9.47 -7.14 -19.64
N ALA A 117 8.96 -7.61 -18.50
CA ALA A 117 8.59 -6.73 -17.40
C ALA A 117 9.77 -6.46 -16.47
N GLY A 118 9.87 -5.21 -16.02
CA GLY A 118 11.01 -4.71 -15.27
C GLY A 118 11.85 -3.76 -16.11
N GLY A 119 13.15 -3.68 -15.81
CA GLY A 119 14.06 -2.68 -16.38
C GLY A 119 14.45 -1.64 -15.34
N LEU A 120 15.60 -1.00 -15.56
CA LEU A 120 16.02 0.08 -14.69
C LEU A 120 15.15 1.31 -14.93
N THR A 121 14.78 1.94 -13.83
CA THR A 121 14.27 3.31 -13.83
C THR A 121 15.36 4.25 -13.33
N PRO A 122 15.28 5.56 -13.59
CA PRO A 122 16.20 6.54 -13.00
C PRO A 122 16.33 6.44 -11.47
N SER A 123 15.28 5.96 -10.80
CA SER A 123 15.26 5.76 -9.35
C SER A 123 16.20 4.64 -8.88
N ASP A 124 16.55 3.69 -9.74
CA ASP A 124 17.45 2.58 -9.44
C ASP A 124 18.93 2.98 -9.55
N VAL A 125 19.22 4.04 -10.30
CA VAL A 125 20.58 4.57 -10.53
C VAL A 125 20.67 6.08 -10.25
N PRO A 126 20.27 6.54 -9.05
CA PRO A 126 20.10 7.97 -8.77
C PRO A 126 21.42 8.77 -8.86
N LEU A 127 22.56 8.09 -8.71
CA LEU A 127 23.89 8.69 -8.79
C LEU A 127 24.39 8.87 -10.23
N ALA A 128 23.82 8.15 -11.19
CA ALA A 128 24.25 8.20 -12.59
C ALA A 128 23.66 9.41 -13.33
N GLN A 129 22.65 10.08 -12.77
CA GLN A 129 21.91 11.20 -13.40
C GLN A 129 21.44 10.89 -14.82
N VAL A 130 21.05 9.64 -15.06
CA VAL A 130 20.54 9.17 -16.36
C VAL A 130 19.03 9.30 -16.41
N SER A 131 18.51 9.70 -17.56
CA SER A 131 17.08 9.72 -17.83
C SER A 131 16.58 8.32 -18.21
N GLN A 132 15.26 8.14 -18.23
CA GLN A 132 14.67 6.89 -18.75
C GLN A 132 15.08 6.67 -20.21
N ALA A 133 15.15 7.73 -21.03
CA ALA A 133 15.57 7.61 -22.43
C ALA A 133 17.02 7.15 -22.60
N ASP A 134 17.91 7.51 -21.67
CA ASP A 134 19.30 7.04 -21.66
C ASP A 134 19.35 5.55 -21.33
N LEU A 135 18.60 5.12 -20.31
CA LEU A 135 18.47 3.71 -19.93
C LEU A 135 17.92 2.86 -21.08
N ASP A 136 16.86 3.32 -21.72
CA ASP A 136 16.26 2.64 -22.89
C ASP A 136 17.27 2.57 -24.05
N THR A 137 18.08 3.62 -24.25
CA THR A 137 19.15 3.65 -25.27
C THR A 137 20.24 2.62 -24.94
N PHE A 138 20.67 2.54 -23.67
CA PHE A 138 21.66 1.57 -23.24
C PHE A 138 21.16 0.13 -23.41
N GLU A 139 19.91 -0.15 -23.04
CA GLU A 139 19.30 -1.46 -23.26
C GLU A 139 19.26 -1.84 -24.74
N SER A 140 18.96 -0.88 -25.62
CA SER A 140 18.95 -1.12 -27.08
C SER A 140 20.34 -1.44 -27.66
N GLN A 141 21.41 -0.91 -27.05
CA GLN A 141 22.79 -1.05 -27.55
C GLN A 141 23.53 -2.23 -26.91
N LEU A 142 23.26 -2.50 -25.63
CA LEU A 142 24.01 -3.45 -24.81
C LEU A 142 23.22 -4.71 -24.46
N GLY A 143 21.93 -4.75 -24.77
CA GLY A 143 21.00 -5.78 -24.29
C GLY A 143 20.41 -5.43 -22.93
N ALA A 144 19.59 -6.33 -22.37
CA ALA A 144 18.96 -6.11 -21.06
C ALA A 144 20.02 -5.79 -19.99
N LEU A 145 19.79 -4.72 -19.22
CA LEU A 145 20.69 -4.29 -18.15
C LEU A 145 20.47 -5.07 -16.84
N LEU A 146 19.53 -6.02 -16.83
CA LEU A 146 19.16 -6.93 -15.74
C LEU A 146 19.04 -8.37 -16.24
#